data_AF-A0A8J8PFZ5-F1
#
_entry.id   AF-A0A8J8PFZ5-F1
#
_cell.length_a   1.000
_cell.length_b   1.000
_cell.length_c   1.000
_cell.angle_alpha   90.00
_cell.angle_beta   90.00
_cell.angle_gamma   90.00
#
_symmetry.space_group_name_H-M   'P 1'
#
loop_
_entity.id
_entity.type
_entity.pdbx_description
1 polymer ?
#
loop_
_entity_poly.entity_id
_entity_poly.type
_entity_poly.pdbx_seq_one_letter_code
_entity_poly.pdbx_strand_id
1 'polypeptide(L)'
;METMRIEIDGEYSGIKFSASHFIPGHSKCGRLHGHSYILHLVLCGEKGNNGMIMDFVDLKKCLRDIVSELDHRILLPKNSPELSIKVGSEIEVKTCTKRYVFPLEDVMLLDISQTSAEEMAEMILNMLLSKIDFPSNVEYAEIGLDEERGQTAWAGRRLHQ
;
A
#
# COMPACT_ATOMS: atom_id res chain seq x y z
N MET A 1 1.43 31.17 -6.89
CA MET A 1 1.93 30.40 -8.03
C MET A 1 0.89 29.32 -8.34
N GLU A 2 0.80 28.84 -9.58
CA GLU A 2 -0.24 27.88 -9.96
C GLU A 2 0.19 26.45 -9.61
N THR A 3 -0.45 25.87 -8.60
CA THR A 3 -0.27 24.46 -8.24
C THR A 3 -0.96 23.58 -9.29
N MET A 4 -0.23 22.61 -9.83
CA MET A 4 -0.70 21.61 -10.78
C MET A 4 -0.84 20.25 -10.08
N ARG A 5 -1.70 19.39 -10.64
CA ARG A 5 -1.88 18.00 -10.21
C ARG A 5 -1.52 17.06 -11.37
N ILE A 6 -0.78 16.00 -11.06
CA ILE A 6 -0.61 14.84 -11.94
C ILE A 6 -1.10 13.58 -11.24
N GLU A 7 -1.51 12.59 -12.03
CA GLU A 7 -2.09 11.35 -11.54
C GLU A 7 -1.59 10.15 -12.35
N ILE A 8 -1.34 9.05 -11.66
CA ILE A 8 -1.25 7.71 -12.23
C ILE A 8 -2.47 6.96 -11.74
N ASP A 9 -3.41 6.75 -12.67
CA ASP A 9 -4.49 5.79 -12.50
C ASP A 9 -3.89 4.37 -12.62
N GLY A 10 -3.95 3.63 -11.52
CA GLY A 10 -3.37 2.30 -11.40
C GLY A 10 -4.08 1.26 -12.25
N GLU A 11 -5.38 1.41 -12.48
CA GLU A 11 -6.18 0.47 -13.27
C GLU A 11 -5.73 0.52 -14.73
N TYR A 12 -5.66 1.71 -15.32
CA TYR A 12 -5.21 1.88 -16.71
C TYR A 12 -3.70 1.75 -16.89
N SER A 13 -2.91 1.96 -15.84
CA SER A 13 -1.45 1.82 -15.88
C SER A 13 -0.94 0.42 -15.52
N GLY A 14 -1.83 -0.49 -15.11
CA GLY A 14 -1.49 -1.86 -14.71
C GLY A 14 -0.70 -1.92 -13.40
N ILE A 15 -0.91 -0.98 -12.48
CA ILE A 15 -0.29 -0.94 -11.16
C ILE A 15 -1.25 -1.63 -10.18
N LYS A 16 -1.13 -2.94 -10.10
CA LYS A 16 -2.03 -3.82 -9.34
C LYS A 16 -1.28 -4.99 -8.75
N PHE A 17 -1.82 -5.56 -7.68
CA PHE A 17 -1.34 -6.80 -7.07
C PHE A 17 -2.51 -7.61 -6.52
N SER A 18 -2.32 -8.91 -6.36
CA SER A 18 -3.30 -9.81 -5.74
C SER A 18 -2.73 -10.38 -4.45
N ALA A 19 -3.45 -10.21 -3.35
CA ALA A 19 -3.00 -10.70 -2.06
C ALA A 19 -4.17 -11.18 -1.20
N SER A 20 -3.86 -12.04 -0.23
CA SER A 20 -4.82 -12.51 0.77
C SER A 20 -4.60 -11.80 2.10
N HIS A 21 -5.66 -11.53 2.84
CA HIS A 21 -5.62 -10.91 4.16
C HIS A 21 -6.84 -11.28 5.00
N PHE A 22 -6.88 -10.80 6.23
CA PHE A 22 -8.09 -10.74 7.05
C PHE A 22 -7.94 -9.63 8.09
N ILE A 23 -9.06 -9.07 8.53
CA ILE A 23 -9.11 -8.03 9.56
C ILE A 23 -9.48 -8.68 10.91
N PRO A 24 -8.54 -8.80 11.87
CA PRO A 24 -8.81 -9.35 13.20
C PRO A 24 -10.04 -8.72 13.86
N GLY A 25 -10.88 -9.54 14.49
CA GLY A 25 -12.10 -9.09 15.18
C GLY A 25 -13.29 -8.71 14.29
N HIS A 26 -13.13 -8.56 12.97
CA HIS A 26 -14.23 -8.20 12.07
C HIS A 26 -15.12 -9.41 11.72
N SER A 27 -16.45 -9.23 11.69
CA SER A 27 -17.44 -10.31 11.52
C SER A 27 -17.34 -11.02 10.15
N LYS A 28 -17.27 -10.25 9.06
CA LYS A 28 -17.12 -10.75 7.68
C LYS A 28 -15.65 -10.82 7.27
N CYS A 29 -14.98 -9.67 7.22
CA CYS A 29 -13.58 -9.52 6.82
C CYS A 29 -12.55 -10.18 7.75
N GLY A 30 -12.94 -10.68 8.93
CA GLY A 30 -12.05 -11.47 9.79
C GLY A 30 -11.85 -12.92 9.32
N ARG A 31 -12.52 -13.35 8.26
CA ARG A 31 -12.22 -14.61 7.55
C ARG A 31 -11.11 -14.34 6.54
N LEU A 32 -10.19 -15.29 6.39
CA LEU A 32 -9.20 -15.22 5.31
C LEU A 32 -9.91 -15.13 3.96
N HIS A 33 -9.54 -14.13 3.19
CA HIS A 33 -10.01 -13.86 1.83
C HIS A 33 -8.91 -13.10 1.10
N GLY A 34 -9.17 -12.65 -0.12
CA GLY A 34 -8.21 -11.85 -0.86
C GLY A 34 -8.87 -10.92 -1.85
N HIS A 35 -8.06 -10.02 -2.37
CA HIS A 35 -8.47 -8.95 -3.29
C HIS A 35 -7.49 -8.82 -4.43
N SER A 36 -7.94 -8.17 -5.50
CA SER A 36 -7.07 -7.62 -6.53
C SER A 36 -6.98 -6.12 -6.31
N TYR A 37 -5.90 -5.70 -5.65
CA TYR A 37 -5.68 -4.33 -5.26
C TYR A 37 -5.21 -3.49 -6.44
N ILE A 38 -5.64 -2.24 -6.48
CA ILE A 38 -5.21 -1.25 -7.49
C ILE A 38 -4.57 -0.08 -6.74
N LEU A 39 -3.37 0.30 -7.17
CA LEU A 39 -2.60 1.37 -6.54
C LEU A 39 -2.56 2.62 -7.44
N HIS A 40 -3.11 3.71 -6.92
CA HIS A 40 -3.15 5.02 -7.55
C HIS A 40 -2.13 5.96 -6.91
N LEU A 41 -1.63 6.91 -7.67
CA LEU A 41 -0.75 7.98 -7.17
C LEU A 41 -1.24 9.33 -7.67
N VAL A 42 -1.34 10.30 -6.76
CA VAL A 42 -1.54 11.71 -7.08
C VAL A 42 -0.38 12.51 -6.50
N LEU A 43 0.20 13.39 -7.32
CA LEU A 43 1.15 14.40 -6.86
C LEU A 43 0.60 15.79 -7.17
N CYS A 44 0.80 16.72 -6.24
CA CYS A 44 0.57 18.14 -6.46
C CYS A 44 1.87 18.93 -6.30
N GLY A 45 2.05 19.95 -7.13
CA GLY A 45 3.23 20.80 -7.10
C GLY A 45 3.31 21.73 -8.29
N GLU A 46 4.48 22.31 -8.49
CA GLU A 46 4.76 23.22 -9.60
C GLU A 46 5.60 22.53 -10.67
N LYS A 47 5.59 23.09 -11.88
CA LYS A 47 6.53 22.65 -12.92
C LYS A 47 7.94 23.06 -12.53
N GLY A 48 8.87 22.11 -12.50
CA GLY A 48 10.29 22.40 -12.42
C GLY A 48 10.81 23.07 -13.70
N ASN A 49 12.11 23.37 -13.73
CA ASN A 49 12.77 24.03 -14.87
C ASN A 49 12.68 23.23 -16.19
N ASN A 50 12.46 21.91 -16.10
CA ASN A 50 12.25 21.01 -17.23
C ASN A 50 10.79 20.97 -17.72
N GLY A 51 9.89 21.76 -17.12
CA GLY A 51 8.48 21.84 -17.48
C GLY A 51 7.59 20.74 -16.90
N MET A 52 8.12 19.87 -16.02
CA MET A 52 7.40 18.73 -15.43
C MET A 52 7.33 18.86 -13.91
N ILE A 53 6.28 18.32 -13.29
CA ILE A 53 6.26 18.13 -11.82
C ILE A 53 7.22 17.00 -11.46
N MET A 54 7.07 15.85 -12.12
CA MET A 54 7.91 14.66 -11.98
C MET A 54 7.76 13.76 -13.23
N ASP A 55 8.76 12.94 -13.52
CA ASP A 55 8.70 11.99 -14.64
C ASP A 55 7.78 10.79 -14.30
N PHE A 56 6.80 10.53 -15.17
CA PHE A 56 5.89 9.40 -15.02
C PHE A 56 6.58 8.04 -15.11
N VAL A 57 7.70 7.93 -15.83
CA VAL A 57 8.46 6.66 -15.97
C VAL A 57 9.02 6.25 -14.62
N ASP A 58 9.65 7.18 -13.91
CA ASP A 58 10.24 6.92 -12.59
C ASP A 58 9.15 6.58 -11.56
N LEU A 59 8.05 7.33 -11.57
CA LEU A 59 6.90 7.07 -10.71
C LEU A 59 6.31 5.67 -10.96
N LYS A 60 6.03 5.32 -12.23
CA LYS A 60 5.48 4.01 -12.57
C LYS A 60 6.44 2.88 -12.22
N LYS A 61 7.76 3.08 -12.38
CA LYS A 61 8.77 2.09 -11.98
C LYS A 61 8.70 1.83 -10.48
N CYS A 62 8.75 2.88 -9.66
CA CYS A 62 8.68 2.74 -8.21
C CYS A 62 7.36 2.09 -7.75
N LEU A 63 6.22 2.49 -8.32
CA LEU A 63 4.93 1.89 -7.99
C LEU A 63 4.89 0.40 -8.36
N ARG A 64 5.47 0.00 -9.50
CA ARG A 64 5.59 -1.41 -9.90
C ARG A 64 6.45 -2.21 -8.93
N ASP A 65 7.56 -1.64 -8.49
CA ASP A 65 8.45 -2.29 -7.52
C ASP A 65 7.70 -2.51 -6.19
N ILE A 66 6.95 -1.51 -5.71
CA ILE A 66 6.13 -1.64 -4.49
C ILE A 66 5.05 -2.73 -4.64
N VAL A 67 4.24 -2.70 -5.71
CA VAL A 67 3.19 -3.72 -5.85
C VAL A 67 3.78 -5.11 -6.04
N SER A 68 4.94 -5.25 -6.65
CA SER A 68 5.64 -6.54 -6.79
C SER A 68 6.11 -7.11 -5.45
N GLU A 69 6.40 -6.27 -4.44
CA GLU A 69 6.74 -6.74 -3.09
C GLU A 69 5.51 -7.34 -2.37
N LEU A 70 4.32 -6.84 -2.66
CA LEU A 70 3.05 -7.23 -2.03
C LEU A 70 2.32 -8.36 -2.78
N ASP A 71 2.66 -8.59 -4.04
CA ASP A 71 1.95 -9.50 -4.94
C ASP A 71 2.10 -10.97 -4.57
N HIS A 72 1.00 -11.73 -4.66
CA HIS A 72 0.90 -13.15 -4.31
C HIS A 72 1.41 -13.46 -2.89
N ARG A 73 0.99 -12.64 -1.92
CA ARG A 73 1.30 -12.82 -0.50
C ARG A 73 0.05 -12.92 0.37
N ILE A 74 0.24 -13.45 1.57
CA ILE A 74 -0.66 -13.33 2.70
C ILE A 74 -0.15 -12.16 3.54
N LEU A 75 -0.92 -11.07 3.55
CA LEU A 75 -0.59 -9.84 4.27
C LEU A 75 -1.09 -9.97 5.71
N LEU A 76 -0.19 -9.79 6.67
CA LEU A 76 -0.54 -9.84 8.10
C LEU A 76 -0.07 -8.57 8.81
N PRO A 77 -0.92 -7.94 9.66
CA PRO A 77 -0.54 -6.78 10.44
C PRO A 77 0.34 -7.22 11.62
N LYS A 78 1.65 -6.99 11.52
CA LYS A 78 2.64 -7.39 12.54
C LYS A 78 2.41 -6.73 13.89
N ASN A 79 1.85 -5.51 13.88
CA ASN A 79 1.66 -4.70 15.08
C ASN A 79 0.24 -4.82 15.65
N SER A 80 -0.61 -5.70 15.10
CA SER A 80 -1.97 -5.93 15.62
C SER A 80 -1.92 -6.50 17.05
N PRO A 81 -2.53 -5.83 18.03
CA PRO A 81 -2.65 -6.38 19.38
C PRO A 81 -3.61 -7.60 19.43
N GLU A 82 -4.44 -7.80 18.40
CA GLU A 82 -5.36 -8.93 18.28
C GLU A 82 -4.71 -10.19 17.69
N LEU A 83 -3.45 -10.10 17.24
CA LEU A 83 -2.69 -11.21 16.67
C LEU A 83 -1.58 -11.69 17.60
N SER A 84 -1.49 -13.01 17.75
CA SER A 84 -0.28 -13.66 18.24
C SER A 84 0.41 -14.34 17.05
N ILE A 85 1.57 -13.81 16.66
CA ILE A 85 2.36 -14.32 15.54
C ILE A 85 3.62 -14.98 16.09
N LYS A 86 3.87 -16.22 15.68
CA LYS A 86 5.12 -16.95 15.97
C LYS A 86 5.79 -17.32 14.66
N VAL A 87 7.05 -16.89 14.51
CA VAL A 87 7.87 -17.18 13.33
C VAL A 87 8.85 -18.30 13.68
N GLY A 88 8.73 -19.43 13.00
CA GLY A 88 9.64 -20.57 13.09
C GLY A 88 10.04 -21.03 11.68
N SER A 89 9.97 -22.33 11.40
CA SER A 89 10.02 -22.85 10.02
C SER A 89 8.75 -22.52 9.21
N GLU A 90 7.70 -22.12 9.92
CA GLU A 90 6.39 -21.69 9.42
C GLU A 90 5.94 -20.48 10.26
N ILE A 91 4.92 -19.77 9.78
CA ILE A 91 4.29 -18.68 10.52
C ILE A 91 2.98 -19.18 11.11
N GLU A 92 2.94 -19.30 12.44
CA GLU A 92 1.72 -19.59 13.19
C GLU A 92 1.07 -18.27 13.63
N VAL A 93 -0.20 -18.07 13.26
CA VAL A 93 -0.99 -16.89 13.61
C VAL A 93 -2.22 -17.34 14.41
N LYS A 94 -2.44 -16.73 15.57
CA LYS A 94 -3.66 -16.92 16.37
C LYS A 94 -4.40 -15.61 16.53
N THR A 95 -5.72 -15.68 16.36
CA THR A 95 -6.62 -14.55 16.57
C THR A 95 -8.01 -15.04 16.95
N CYS A 96 -8.63 -14.41 17.94
CA CYS A 96 -9.92 -14.86 18.49
C CYS A 96 -9.93 -16.40 18.73
N THR A 97 -10.74 -17.14 17.97
CA THR A 97 -10.86 -18.61 18.02
C THR A 97 -10.11 -19.34 16.90
N LYS A 98 -9.35 -18.63 16.06
CA LYS A 98 -8.72 -19.15 14.85
C LYS A 98 -7.23 -19.38 15.04
N ARG A 99 -6.72 -20.40 14.35
CA ARG A 99 -5.29 -20.68 14.19
C ARG A 99 -5.01 -20.89 12.70
N TYR A 100 -4.07 -20.14 12.16
CA TYR A 100 -3.54 -20.31 10.81
C TYR A 100 -2.06 -20.67 10.88
N VAL A 101 -1.61 -21.44 9.90
CA VAL A 101 -0.21 -21.81 9.74
C VAL A 101 0.12 -21.70 8.26
N PHE A 102 1.13 -20.89 7.95
CA PHE A 102 1.52 -20.59 6.57
C PHE A 102 3.02 -20.85 6.36
N PRO A 103 3.43 -21.24 5.14
CA PRO A 103 4.84 -21.19 4.75
C PRO A 103 5.41 -19.77 4.91
N LEU A 104 6.69 -19.67 5.26
CA LEU A 104 7.37 -18.37 5.42
C LEU A 104 7.34 -17.54 4.13
N GLU A 105 7.50 -18.19 2.98
CA GLU A 105 7.60 -17.52 1.68
C GLU A 105 6.29 -16.90 1.20
N ASP A 106 5.16 -17.38 1.72
CA ASP A 106 3.83 -16.91 1.34
C ASP A 106 3.42 -15.66 2.13
N VAL A 107 4.04 -15.39 3.28
CA VAL A 107 3.58 -14.34 4.20
C VAL A 107 4.45 -13.10 4.11
N MET A 108 3.78 -11.94 4.07
CA MET A 108 4.42 -10.66 4.32
C MET A 108 3.88 -10.05 5.61
N LEU A 109 4.77 -9.86 6.59
CA LEU A 109 4.47 -9.16 7.84
C LEU A 109 4.61 -7.67 7.61
N LEU A 110 3.49 -6.95 7.68
CA LEU A 110 3.40 -5.51 7.46
C LEU A 110 3.53 -4.77 8.79
N ASP A 111 4.33 -3.71 8.85
CA ASP A 111 4.50 -2.86 10.04
C ASP A 111 3.29 -1.93 10.27
N ILE A 112 2.09 -2.51 10.29
CA ILE A 112 0.79 -1.87 10.49
C ILE A 112 -0.01 -2.63 11.54
N SER A 113 -1.04 -2.00 12.09
CA SER A 113 -1.91 -2.55 13.14
C SER A 113 -3.08 -3.33 12.55
N GLN A 114 -3.54 -2.98 11.34
CA GLN A 114 -4.63 -3.64 10.63
C GLN A 114 -4.35 -3.67 9.12
N THR A 115 -4.78 -4.72 8.44
CA THR A 115 -4.72 -4.79 6.96
C THR A 115 -5.99 -4.21 6.33
N SER A 116 -6.42 -3.03 6.77
CA SER A 116 -7.50 -2.29 6.10
C SER A 116 -6.93 -1.48 4.93
N ALA A 117 -7.80 -1.06 4.01
CA ALA A 117 -7.42 -0.23 2.88
C ALA A 117 -6.69 1.05 3.32
N GLU A 118 -7.14 1.69 4.40
CA GLU A 118 -6.60 2.93 4.94
C GLU A 118 -5.17 2.76 5.49
N GLU A 119 -4.95 1.78 6.37
CA GLU A 119 -3.63 1.53 6.93
C GLU A 119 -2.63 1.06 5.86
N MET A 120 -3.08 0.26 4.90
CA MET A 120 -2.23 -0.15 3.78
C MET A 120 -1.91 1.01 2.84
N ALA A 121 -2.86 1.91 2.55
CA ALA A 121 -2.59 3.11 1.76
C ALA A 121 -1.54 4.01 2.43
N GLU A 122 -1.63 4.23 3.75
CA GLU A 122 -0.64 4.99 4.50
C GLU A 122 0.73 4.32 4.53
N MET A 123 0.77 3.00 4.74
CA MET A 123 2.02 2.22 4.67
C MET A 123 2.67 2.33 3.30
N ILE A 124 1.90 2.18 2.22
CA ILE A 124 2.41 2.28 0.85
C ILE A 124 2.88 3.70 0.55
N LEU A 125 2.20 4.73 1.05
CA LEU A 125 2.71 6.11 0.98
C LEU A 125 4.08 6.21 1.65
N ASN A 126 4.26 5.66 2.86
CA ASN A 126 5.56 5.66 3.53
C ASN A 126 6.64 4.90 2.71
N MET A 127 6.29 3.78 2.10
CA MET A 127 7.20 3.04 1.21
C MET A 127 7.62 3.90 0.02
N LEU A 128 6.67 4.58 -0.65
CA LEU A 128 6.93 5.49 -1.76
C LEU A 128 7.90 6.61 -1.33
N LEU A 129 7.60 7.29 -0.22
CA LEU A 129 8.41 8.39 0.30
C LEU A 129 9.83 7.95 0.70
N SER A 130 10.02 6.67 1.04
CA SER A 130 11.35 6.12 1.33
C SER A 130 12.15 5.70 0.08
N LYS A 131 11.46 5.45 -1.05
CA LYS A 131 12.06 4.96 -2.30
C LYS A 131 12.31 6.08 -3.32
N ILE A 132 11.59 7.20 -3.21
CA ILE A 132 11.70 8.34 -4.13
C ILE A 132 12.21 9.56 -3.37
N ASP A 133 13.26 10.18 -3.91
CA ASP A 133 13.67 11.52 -3.51
C ASP A 133 12.85 12.55 -4.32
N PHE A 134 11.83 13.12 -3.68
CA PHE A 134 10.94 14.07 -4.32
C PHE A 134 11.61 15.44 -4.46
N PRO A 135 11.60 16.04 -5.67
CA PRO A 135 12.18 17.36 -5.84
C PRO A 135 11.35 18.42 -5.10
N SER A 136 11.96 19.57 -4.80
CA SER A 136 11.34 20.63 -3.99
C SER A 136 10.07 21.22 -4.60
N ASN A 137 9.86 21.04 -5.91
CA ASN A 137 8.65 21.48 -6.61
C ASN A 137 7.45 20.54 -6.43
N VAL A 138 7.62 19.37 -5.79
CA VAL A 138 6.51 18.48 -5.42
C VAL A 138 6.12 18.76 -3.97
N GLU A 139 4.92 19.30 -3.76
CA GLU A 139 4.47 19.79 -2.46
C GLU A 139 3.67 18.76 -1.68
N TYR A 140 2.96 17.87 -2.38
CA TYR A 140 2.06 16.89 -1.80
C TYR A 140 2.07 15.59 -2.61
N ALA A 141 2.04 14.46 -1.90
CA ALA A 141 1.90 13.13 -2.48
C ALA A 141 0.74 12.39 -1.80
N GLU A 142 0.01 11.62 -2.58
CA GLU A 142 -1.14 10.85 -2.12
C GLU A 142 -1.18 9.48 -2.80
N ILE A 143 -1.39 8.43 -2.01
CA ILE A 143 -1.61 7.07 -2.48
C ILE A 143 -3.09 6.73 -2.30
N GLY A 144 -3.68 6.18 -3.36
CA GLY A 144 -5.00 5.57 -3.32
C GLY A 144 -4.86 4.05 -3.44
N LEU A 145 -5.56 3.30 -2.59
CA LEU A 145 -5.61 1.84 -2.64
C LEU A 145 -7.05 1.36 -2.76
N ASP A 146 -7.34 0.65 -3.84
CA ASP A 146 -8.62 -0.05 -4.02
C ASP A 146 -8.50 -1.48 -3.48
N GLU A 147 -9.38 -1.93 -2.59
CA GLU A 147 -9.56 -3.38 -2.33
C GLU A 147 -10.53 -3.99 -3.34
N GLU A 148 -11.57 -3.24 -3.67
CA GLU A 148 -12.59 -3.59 -4.66
C GLU A 148 -12.76 -2.39 -5.59
N ARG A 149 -12.96 -2.65 -6.89
CA ARG A 149 -13.13 -1.59 -7.88
C ARG A 149 -14.23 -0.61 -7.47
N GLY A 150 -13.89 0.67 -7.42
CA GLY A 150 -14.81 1.75 -7.04
C GLY A 150 -14.85 2.05 -5.53
N GLN A 151 -14.02 1.39 -4.71
CA GLN A 151 -13.85 1.68 -3.29
C GLN A 151 -12.37 1.94 -3.00
N THR A 152 -12.00 3.22 -2.83
CA THR A 152 -10.60 3.64 -2.65
C THR A 152 -10.38 4.28 -1.29
N ALA A 153 -9.37 3.83 -0.55
CA ALA A 153 -8.84 4.56 0.59
C ALA A 153 -7.64 5.41 0.14
N TRP A 154 -7.60 6.68 0.57
CA TRP A 154 -6.53 7.62 0.23
C TRP A 154 -5.74 8.03 1.47
N ALA A 155 -4.42 8.01 1.35
CA ALA A 155 -3.50 8.54 2.35
C ALA A 155 -2.55 9.53 1.69
N GLY A 156 -2.36 10.71 2.30
CA GLY A 156 -1.53 11.75 1.71
C GLY A 156 -0.70 12.54 2.71
N ARG A 157 0.37 13.16 2.21
CA ARG A 157 1.35 13.90 3.02
C ARG A 157 1.92 15.08 2.25
N ARG A 158 2.08 16.21 2.95
CA ARG A 158 2.87 17.35 2.47
C ARG A 158 4.36 17.03 2.62
N LEU A 159 5.14 17.28 1.58
CA LEU A 159 6.55 16.90 1.52
C LEU A 159 7.48 18.00 2.04
N HIS A 160 7.15 19.25 1.74
CA HIS A 160 7.91 20.43 2.15
C HIS A 160 6.99 21.40 2.92
N GLN A 161 7.50 22.02 3.98
CA GLN A 161 6.82 23.09 4.73
C GLN A 161 7.32 24.46 4.29
#